data_AF-A0A840PWA8-F1
#
_entry.id   AF-A0A840PWA8-F1
#
_cell.length_a   1.000
_cell.length_b   1.000
_cell.length_c   1.000
_cell.angle_alpha   90.00
_cell.angle_beta   90.00
_cell.angle_gamma   90.00
#
_symmetry.space_group_name_H-M   'P 1'
#
loop_
_entity.id
_entity.type
_entity.pdbx_description
1 polymer ?
#
loop_
_entity_poly.entity_id
_entity_poly.type
_entity_poly.pdbx_seq_one_letter_code
_entity_poly.pdbx_strand_id
1 'polypeptide(L)' 'MKHGESPKETRERMRFEEIKKNPTGTLNDGFNRTENGSLGNLGEGIGWKGIGILILVLFIGFVIYQLLF' A
#
# COMPACT_ATOMS: atom_id res chain seq x y z
N MET A 1 35.94 11.17 -21.77
CA MET A 1 35.89 10.43 -20.49
C MET A 1 36.17 11.43 -19.39
N LYS A 2 35.18 11.82 -18.58
CA LYS A 2 35.37 12.76 -17.47
C LYS A 2 36.00 12.00 -16.30
N HIS A 3 37.20 12.40 -15.93
CA HIS A 3 38.01 11.84 -14.87
C HIS A 3 37.47 12.37 -13.53
N GLY A 4 36.88 11.51 -12.69
CA GLY A 4 36.55 11.88 -11.30
C GLY A 4 35.27 11.34 -10.68
N GLU A 5 34.36 10.69 -11.42
CA GLU A 5 33.16 10.11 -10.82
C GLU A 5 33.47 8.70 -10.30
N SER A 6 33.32 8.49 -8.99
CA SER A 6 33.48 7.17 -8.38
C SER A 6 32.45 6.21 -8.98
N PRO A 7 32.78 4.93 -9.25
CA PRO A 7 31.81 3.94 -9.75
C PRO A 7 30.54 3.83 -8.90
N LYS A 8 30.63 4.21 -7.62
CA LYS A 8 29.49 4.29 -6.70
C LYS A 8 28.54 5.44 -7.03
N GLU A 9 29.08 6.60 -7.38
CA GLU A 9 28.32 7.80 -7.68
C GLU A 9 27.51 7.65 -8.98
N THR A 10 28.12 7.06 -10.02
CA THR A 10 27.39 6.74 -11.26
C THR A 10 26.26 5.73 -11.00
N ARG A 11 26.46 4.78 -10.08
CA ARG A 11 25.45 3.78 -9.70
C ARG A 11 24.31 4.38 -8.90
N GLU A 12 24.61 5.29 -7.98
CA GLU A 12 23.59 6.01 -7.21
C GLU A 12 22.77 6.92 -8.12
N ARG A 13 23.42 7.61 -9.06
CA ARG A 13 22.72 8.45 -10.04
C ARG A 13 21.76 7.65 -10.92
N MET A 14 22.17 6.47 -11.39
CA MET A 14 21.28 5.56 -12.12
C MET A 14 20.08 5.11 -11.27
N ARG A 15 20.27 4.79 -9.99
CA ARG A 15 19.16 4.48 -9.08
C ARG A 15 18.19 5.65 -8.88
N PHE A 16 18.71 6.87 -8.75
CA PHE A 16 17.86 8.07 -8.65
C PHE A 16 17.06 8.31 -9.94
N GLU A 17 17.66 8.07 -11.11
CA GLU A 17 16.98 8.18 -12.39
C GLU A 17 15.89 7.10 -12.58
N GLU A 18 16.10 5.87 -12.08
CA GLU A 18 15.08 4.81 -12.06
C GLU A 18 13.90 5.16 -11.15
N ILE A 19 14.16 5.64 -9.93
CA ILE A 19 13.11 6.05 -8.98
C ILE A 19 12.28 7.20 -9.56
N LYS A 20 12.92 8.16 -10.24
CA LYS A 20 12.24 9.31 -10.85
C LYS A 20 11.46 8.92 -12.11
N LYS A 21 11.95 7.95 -12.89
CA LYS A 21 11.33 7.50 -14.14
C LYS A 21 10.20 6.50 -13.91
N ASN A 22 10.25 5.70 -12.84
CA ASN A 22 9.22 4.73 -12.51
C ASN A 22 8.72 4.85 -11.05
N PRO A 23 8.11 6.00 -10.70
CA PRO A 23 7.56 6.19 -9.35
C PRO A 23 6.43 5.19 -9.06
N THR A 24 5.70 4.75 -10.08
CA THR A 24 4.59 3.80 -9.96
C THR A 24 5.06 2.38 -9.65
N GLY A 25 6.22 1.95 -10.17
CA GLY A 25 6.76 0.61 -9.91
C GLY A 25 7.11 0.38 -8.44
N THR A 26 7.76 1.34 -7.78
CA THR A 26 8.07 1.27 -6.34
C THR A 26 6.81 1.33 -5.47
N LEU A 27 5.81 2.11 -5.89
CA LEU A 27 4.52 2.14 -5.19
C LEU A 27 3.76 0.83 -5.38
N ASN A 28 3.75 0.24 -6.57
CA ASN A 28 3.09 -1.04 -6.84
C ASN A 28 3.76 -2.19 -6.08
N ASP A 29 5.10 -2.20 -6.01
CA ASP A 29 5.84 -3.15 -5.17
C ASP A 29 5.56 -2.92 -3.67
N GLY A 30 5.40 -1.66 -3.25
CA GLY A 30 4.97 -1.28 -1.91
C GLY A 30 3.55 -1.76 -1.60
N PHE A 31 2.61 -1.57 -2.51
CA PHE A 31 1.22 -2.02 -2.39
C PHE A 31 1.11 -3.56 -2.40
N ASN A 32 1.81 -4.24 -3.30
CA ASN A 32 1.89 -5.70 -3.33
C ASN A 32 2.60 -6.27 -2.07
N ARG A 33 3.62 -5.57 -1.53
CA ARG A 33 4.22 -5.92 -0.23
C ARG A 33 3.29 -5.61 0.95
N THR A 34 2.48 -4.58 0.87
CA THR A 34 1.52 -4.21 1.91
C THR A 34 0.34 -5.18 1.94
N GLU A 35 -0.10 -5.67 0.77
CA GLU A 35 -1.01 -6.83 0.65
C GLU A 35 -0.39 -8.07 1.32
N ASN A 36 0.92 -8.28 1.19
CA ASN A 36 1.58 -9.49 1.68
C ASN A 36 2.30 -9.37 3.05
N GLY A 37 2.38 -8.20 3.70
CA GLY A 37 3.43 -8.02 4.72
C GLY A 37 3.23 -7.06 5.89
N SER A 38 2.19 -6.23 5.99
CA SER A 38 2.02 -5.43 7.24
C SER A 38 0.65 -4.80 7.49
N LEU A 39 -0.19 -4.59 6.46
CA LEU A 39 -1.62 -4.27 6.68
C LEU A 39 -2.50 -5.54 6.69
N GLY A 40 -1.97 -6.63 6.14
CA GLY A 40 -2.53 -7.97 6.30
C GLY A 40 -2.63 -8.39 7.76
N ASN A 41 -1.73 -7.98 8.66
CA ASN A 41 -1.68 -8.52 10.02
C ASN A 41 -2.81 -8.05 10.97
N LEU A 42 -3.69 -7.14 10.54
CA LEU A 42 -4.97 -6.82 11.21
C LEU A 42 -6.17 -7.52 10.56
N GLY A 43 -6.01 -8.03 9.33
CA GLY A 43 -7.00 -8.76 8.54
C GLY A 43 -6.61 -10.19 8.15
N GLU A 44 -5.52 -10.73 8.69
CA GLU A 44 -4.96 -12.04 8.29
C GLU A 44 -5.80 -13.20 8.81
N GLY A 45 -6.53 -12.97 9.92
CA GLY A 45 -7.57 -13.88 10.40
C GLY A 45 -8.98 -13.50 9.91
N ILE A 46 -9.18 -12.24 9.51
CA ILE A 46 -10.47 -11.68 9.12
C ILE A 46 -10.25 -10.97 7.80
N GLY A 47 -10.14 -11.76 6.72
CA GLY A 47 -9.91 -11.20 5.38
C GLY A 47 -10.95 -10.12 5.05
N TRP A 48 -10.71 -9.33 4.01
CA TRP A 48 -11.56 -8.20 3.57
C TRP A 48 -13.09 -8.45 3.61
N LYS A 49 -13.49 -9.72 3.51
CA LYS A 49 -14.84 -10.23 3.75
C LYS A 49 -15.42 -9.88 5.13
N GLY A 50 -14.66 -10.03 6.21
CA GLY A 50 -15.12 -9.71 7.56
C GLY A 50 -15.19 -8.22 7.84
N ILE A 51 -14.30 -7.42 7.24
CA ILE A 51 -14.42 -5.95 7.23
C ILE A 51 -15.70 -5.53 6.49
N GLY A 52 -15.98 -6.13 5.33
CA GLY A 52 -17.22 -5.89 4.57
C GLY A 52 -18.49 -6.27 5.34
N ILE A 53 -18.47 -7.40 6.04
CA ILE A 53 -19.59 -7.86 6.88
C ILE A 53 -19.79 -6.93 8.08
N LEU A 54 -18.72 -6.49 8.73
CA LEU A 54 -18.79 -5.58 9.88
C LEU A 54 -19.44 -4.25 9.48
N ILE A 55 -19.01 -3.69 8.35
CA ILE A 55 -19.58 -2.45 7.78
C ILE A 55 -21.06 -2.63 7.46
N LEU A 56 -21.44 -3.77 6.87
CA LEU A 56 -22.83 -4.07 6.53
C LEU A 56 -23.72 -4.15 7.77
N VAL A 57 -23.26 -4.82 8.84
CA VAL A 57 -24.00 -4.92 10.11
C VAL A 57 -24.18 -3.56 10.76
N LEU A 58 -23.11 -2.75 10.82
CA LEU A 58 -23.17 -1.38 11.34
C LEU A 58 -24.15 -0.50 10.55
N PHE A 59 -24.13 -0.60 9.23
CA PHE A 59 -25.03 0.16 8.37
C PHE A 59 -26.49 -0.22 8.59
N ILE A 60 -26.81 -1.52 8.64
CA ILE A 60 -28.18 -1.99 8.90
C ILE A 60 -28.65 -1.56 10.30
N GLY A 61 -27.80 -1.73 11.33
CA GLY A 61 -28.11 -1.30 12.69
C GLY A 61 -28.37 0.21 12.79
N PHE A 62 -27.57 1.01 12.09
CA PHE A 62 -27.76 2.46 12.02
C PHE A 62 -29.09 2.84 11.36
N VAL A 63 -29.45 2.20 10.24
CA VAL A 63 -30.73 2.45 9.56
C VAL A 63 -31.92 2.09 10.46
N ILE A 64 -31.86 0.97 11.18
CA ILE A 64 -32.90 0.57 12.12
C ILE A 64 -33.01 1.58 13.27
N TYR A 65 -31.88 2.02 13.84
CA TYR A 65 -31.87 3.03 14.89
C TYR A 65 -32.53 4.33 14.42
N GLN A 66 -32.16 4.81 13.23
CA GLN A 66 -32.70 6.04 12.63
C GLN A 66 -34.20 5.97 12.31
N LEU A 67 -34.75 4.76 12.10
CA LEU A 67 -36.18 4.56 11.85
C LEU A 67 -37.00 4.43 13.14
N LEU A 68 -36.37 4.00 14.24
CA LEU A 68 -37.02 3.76 15.53
C LEU A 68 -36.82 4.91 16.53
N PHE A 69 -35.82 5.78 16.31
CA PHE A 69 -35.42 6.88 17.17
C PHE A 69 -35.12 8.13 16.34
#